data_AF-A0A7W9JER6-F1
#
_entry.id   AF-A0A7W9JER6-F1
#
_cell.length_a   1.000
_cell.length_b   1.000
_cell.length_c   1.000
_cell.angle_alpha   90.00
_cell.angle_beta   90.00
_cell.angle_gamma   90.00
#
_symmetry.space_group_name_H-M   'P 1'
#
loop_
_entity.id
_entity.type
_entity.pdbx_description
1 polymer ?
#
loop_
_entity_poly.entity_id
_entity_poly.type
_entity_poly.pdbx_seq_one_letter_code
_entity_poly.pdbx_strand_id
1 'polypeptide(L)'
;MSTTRSLRLPTWLLACASFAGIVVVLGLLLLLASQSLPERTGPPAEQLAIERTVLSPSTIELTVRNTGADPVRIGQIFVNDAYVAFTGATEPLPRLSSQTLRIDYPWQEGQPYLVSMLTSTGAVIEHEIGAAVETPPAGGGVLALMALLGTYVGIIPVVLGMALLPVLRRSGPTVVRILLALTVGLLAFLAVDAALEGLELAAESGGAFGGSLLVFLGAGLAFLALTAVGGLQRRRSAAADPDRPNGGRLALMVAVGIGLHNLGEGLAIGSAYAVGELALGAALVVGFALHNTTEGLAVVAPLAQQRPSVGRLAGLGLVAGGPAILGAVVGVAVDNAGISALLFGVGVGAIVQVIVQLAPALRNQAGKILDPAGVAGLTAGVVIMYVTGLVVTA
;
A
#
# COMPACT_ATOMS: atom_id res chain seq x y z
N MET A 1 -66.14 15.56 2.63
CA MET A 1 -64.71 15.84 2.38
C MET A 1 -63.91 14.59 2.71
N SER A 2 -63.61 13.74 1.71
CA SER A 2 -62.77 12.56 1.92
C SER A 2 -61.31 12.93 1.67
N THR A 3 -60.51 12.95 2.73
CA THR A 3 -59.06 13.12 2.67
C THR A 3 -58.43 11.84 2.12
N THR A 4 -58.09 11.83 0.83
CA THR A 4 -57.25 10.79 0.23
C THR A 4 -55.85 10.90 0.83
N ARG A 5 -55.54 10.03 1.79
CA ARG A 5 -54.18 9.83 2.31
C ARG A 5 -53.35 9.23 1.18
N SER A 6 -52.56 10.05 0.49
CA SER A 6 -51.55 9.54 -0.43
C SER A 6 -50.52 8.75 0.38
N LEU A 7 -50.49 7.42 0.19
CA LEU A 7 -49.43 6.57 0.69
C LEU A 7 -48.12 6.99 0.00
N ARG A 8 -47.37 7.90 0.62
CA ARG A 8 -46.04 8.26 0.14
C ARG A 8 -45.11 7.11 0.49
N LEU A 9 -44.66 6.40 -0.54
CA LEU A 9 -43.62 5.38 -0.38
C LEU A 9 -42.41 6.02 0.32
N PRO A 10 -41.83 5.36 1.33
CA PRO A 10 -40.64 5.86 1.99
C PRO A 10 -39.49 5.96 0.97
N THR A 11 -38.69 7.02 1.08
CA THR A 11 -37.62 7.38 0.13
C THR A 11 -36.61 6.26 -0.11
N TRP A 12 -36.37 5.38 0.87
CA TRP A 12 -35.49 4.22 0.69
C TRP A 12 -36.08 3.16 -0.25
N LEU A 13 -37.41 2.96 -0.26
CA LEU A 13 -38.06 2.04 -1.21
C LEU A 13 -38.00 2.58 -2.64
N LEU A 14 -38.18 3.89 -2.80
CA LEU A 14 -38.02 4.56 -4.10
C LEU A 14 -36.56 4.50 -4.58
N ALA A 15 -35.59 4.66 -3.68
CA ALA A 15 -34.17 4.52 -4.00
C ALA A 15 -33.82 3.07 -4.40
N CYS A 16 -34.28 2.07 -3.64
CA CYS A 16 -34.08 0.66 -3.96
C CYS A 16 -34.74 0.27 -5.29
N ALA A 17 -35.98 0.72 -5.55
CA ALA A 17 -36.68 0.47 -6.81
C ALA A 17 -35.98 1.14 -7.99
N SER A 18 -35.48 2.36 -7.81
CA SER A 18 -34.71 3.07 -8.84
C SER A 18 -33.38 2.35 -9.12
N PHE A 19 -32.67 1.90 -8.09
CA PHE A 19 -31.42 1.15 -8.23
C PHE A 19 -31.66 -0.20 -8.92
N ALA A 20 -32.70 -0.93 -8.53
CA ALA A 20 -33.10 -2.17 -9.19
C ALA A 20 -33.44 -1.94 -10.68
N GLY A 21 -34.18 -0.86 -10.98
CA GLY A 21 -34.46 -0.45 -12.36
C GLY A 21 -33.20 -0.16 -13.18
N ILE A 22 -32.24 0.58 -12.60
CA ILE A 22 -30.94 0.85 -13.24
C ILE A 22 -30.17 -0.44 -13.49
N VAL A 23 -30.08 -1.35 -12.51
CA VAL A 23 -29.39 -2.64 -12.66
C VAL A 23 -30.03 -3.48 -13.77
N VAL A 24 -31.37 -3.53 -13.84
CA VAL A 24 -32.09 -4.25 -14.90
C VAL A 24 -31.80 -3.65 -16.28
N VAL A 25 -31.85 -2.33 -16.41
CA VAL A 25 -31.56 -1.64 -17.69
C VAL A 25 -30.11 -1.86 -18.11
N LEU A 26 -29.14 -1.72 -17.19
CA LEU A 26 -27.73 -1.98 -17.48
C LEU A 26 -27.50 -3.45 -17.86
N GLY A 27 -28.15 -4.39 -17.17
CA GLY A 27 -28.11 -5.81 -17.51
C GLY A 27 -28.67 -6.09 -18.90
N LEU A 28 -29.80 -5.47 -19.26
CA LEU A 28 -30.38 -5.58 -20.59
C LEU A 28 -29.45 -5.01 -21.66
N LEU A 29 -28.87 -3.83 -21.41
CA LEU A 29 -27.90 -3.20 -22.31
C LEU A 29 -26.65 -4.05 -22.50
N LEU A 30 -26.15 -4.70 -21.44
CA LEU A 30 -25.01 -5.62 -21.51
C LEU A 30 -25.33 -6.85 -22.36
N LEU A 31 -26.53 -7.42 -22.22
CA LEU A 31 -26.99 -8.55 -23.03
C LEU A 31 -27.18 -8.17 -24.51
N LEU A 32 -27.74 -6.98 -24.77
CA LEU A 32 -27.88 -6.44 -26.12
C LEU A 32 -26.51 -6.13 -26.74
N ALA A 33 -25.60 -5.55 -25.98
CA ALA A 33 -24.24 -5.24 -26.42
C ALA A 33 -23.45 -6.51 -26.73
N SER A 34 -23.52 -7.54 -25.87
CA SER A 34 -22.79 -8.79 -26.09
C SER A 34 -23.25 -9.56 -27.33
N GLN A 35 -24.52 -9.39 -27.75
CA GLN A 35 -25.06 -10.00 -28.95
C GLN A 35 -24.85 -9.17 -30.23
N SER A 36 -24.64 -7.86 -30.09
CA SER A 36 -24.53 -6.92 -31.23
C SER A 36 -23.09 -6.55 -31.59
N LEU A 37 -22.14 -6.80 -30.70
CA LEU A 37 -20.72 -6.60 -30.98
C LEU A 37 -20.22 -7.74 -31.89
N PRO A 38 -19.63 -7.45 -33.06
CA PRO A 38 -19.00 -8.47 -33.88
C PRO A 38 -17.85 -9.13 -33.10
N GLU A 39 -17.58 -10.41 -33.41
CA GLU A 39 -16.39 -11.08 -32.88
C GLU A 39 -15.14 -10.26 -33.19
N ARG A 40 -14.21 -10.21 -32.23
CA ARG A 40 -13.03 -9.35 -32.34
C ARG A 40 -12.16 -9.80 -33.51
N THR A 41 -12.16 -9.03 -34.60
CA THR A 41 -11.24 -9.23 -35.73
C THR A 41 -9.93 -8.49 -35.47
N GLY A 42 -8.90 -9.21 -35.05
CA GLY A 42 -7.56 -8.66 -34.78
C GLY A 42 -6.61 -9.75 -34.26
N PRO A 43 -5.31 -9.47 -34.10
CA PRO A 43 -4.39 -10.43 -33.50
C PRO A 43 -4.86 -10.80 -32.08
N PRO A 44 -4.59 -12.02 -31.59
CA PRO A 44 -4.88 -12.42 -30.21
C PRO A 44 -4.30 -11.42 -29.22
N ALA A 45 -5.07 -11.09 -28.17
CA ALA A 45 -4.67 -10.19 -27.09
C ALA A 45 -4.42 -11.07 -25.87
N GLU A 46 -3.32 -11.80 -25.97
CA GLU A 46 -2.81 -12.71 -24.97
C GLU A 46 -1.95 -11.91 -23.98
N GLN A 47 -2.27 -12.01 -22.69
CA GLN A 47 -1.48 -11.43 -21.61
C GLN A 47 -1.48 -12.40 -20.45
N LEU A 48 -0.31 -12.64 -19.88
CA LEU A 48 -0.13 -13.41 -18.66
C LEU A 48 0.51 -12.50 -17.62
N ALA A 49 -0.10 -12.43 -16.44
CA ALA A 49 0.53 -11.86 -15.27
C ALA A 49 1.13 -13.00 -14.44
N ILE A 50 2.32 -12.78 -13.89
CA ILE A 50 2.91 -13.68 -12.91
C ILE A 50 2.33 -13.31 -11.54
N GLU A 51 1.60 -14.24 -10.94
CA GLU A 51 1.10 -14.08 -9.57
C GLU A 51 2.12 -14.55 -8.56
N ARG A 52 2.92 -15.57 -8.87
CA ARG A 52 3.87 -16.11 -7.90
C ARG A 52 5.08 -16.76 -8.53
N THR A 53 6.25 -16.50 -7.96
CA THR A 53 7.51 -17.16 -8.32
C THR A 53 8.07 -17.93 -7.12
N VAL A 54 8.28 -19.23 -7.28
CA VAL A 54 8.89 -20.09 -6.25
C VAL A 54 10.13 -20.75 -6.82
N LEU A 55 11.26 -20.50 -6.17
CA LEU A 55 12.56 -21.06 -6.51
C LEU A 55 12.88 -22.16 -5.51
N SER A 56 13.08 -23.37 -6.02
CA SER A 56 13.55 -24.54 -5.26
C SER A 56 14.73 -25.17 -5.99
N PRO A 57 15.56 -26.00 -5.34
CA PRO A 57 16.75 -26.57 -5.98
C PRO A 57 16.40 -27.22 -7.33
N SER A 58 16.99 -26.70 -8.41
CA SER A 58 16.77 -27.14 -9.80
C SER A 58 15.34 -27.00 -10.35
N THR A 59 14.52 -26.12 -9.79
CA THR A 59 13.16 -25.88 -10.28
C THR A 59 12.76 -24.42 -10.10
N ILE A 60 12.12 -23.86 -11.14
CA ILE A 60 11.41 -22.58 -11.08
C ILE A 60 9.92 -22.88 -11.24
N GLU A 61 9.10 -22.53 -10.26
CA GLU A 61 7.65 -22.61 -10.35
C GLU A 61 7.03 -21.22 -10.52
N LEU A 62 6.23 -21.04 -11.57
CA LEU A 62 5.54 -19.79 -11.87
C LEU A 62 4.04 -20.00 -11.83
N THR A 63 3.32 -19.27 -10.99
CA THR A 63 1.86 -19.20 -11.06
C THR A 63 1.48 -18.08 -12.02
N VAL A 64 0.90 -18.44 -13.16
CA VAL A 64 0.52 -17.50 -14.22
C VAL A 64 -1.00 -17.32 -14.23
N ARG A 65 -1.46 -16.07 -14.43
CA ARG A 65 -2.87 -15.74 -14.63
C ARG A 65 -3.07 -15.13 -16.02
N ASN A 66 -4.08 -15.61 -16.74
CA ASN A 66 -4.50 -14.94 -17.97
C ASN A 66 -5.25 -13.64 -17.67
N THR A 67 -4.61 -12.50 -17.92
CA THR A 67 -5.20 -11.15 -17.78
C THR A 67 -5.70 -10.59 -19.11
N GLY A 68 -5.37 -11.28 -20.21
CA GLY A 68 -5.80 -10.98 -21.57
C GLY A 68 -7.26 -11.28 -21.85
N ALA A 69 -7.71 -10.90 -23.04
CA ALA A 69 -9.08 -11.14 -23.49
C ALA A 69 -9.27 -12.57 -24.02
N ASP A 70 -8.22 -13.13 -24.62
CA ASP A 70 -8.25 -14.40 -25.33
C ASP A 70 -7.58 -15.51 -24.50
N PRO A 71 -8.01 -16.79 -24.64
CA PRO A 71 -7.33 -17.91 -23.98
C PRO A 71 -5.88 -18.04 -24.43
N VAL A 72 -4.97 -18.27 -23.47
CA VAL A 72 -3.53 -18.37 -23.75
C VAL A 72 -3.05 -19.80 -23.59
N ARG A 73 -2.41 -20.36 -24.61
CA ARG A 73 -1.71 -21.66 -24.51
C ARG A 73 -0.21 -21.43 -24.68
N ILE A 74 0.57 -21.87 -23.70
CA ILE A 74 2.04 -21.77 -23.73
C ILE A 74 2.57 -22.95 -24.55
N GLY A 75 3.33 -22.66 -25.60
CA GLY A 75 3.93 -23.67 -26.47
C GLY A 75 5.36 -24.02 -26.08
N GLN A 76 6.13 -23.05 -25.62
CA GLN A 76 7.54 -23.22 -25.25
C GLN A 76 7.94 -22.21 -24.18
N ILE A 77 8.88 -22.58 -23.30
CA ILE A 77 9.52 -21.68 -22.34
C ILE A 77 11.02 -21.62 -22.60
N PHE A 78 11.57 -20.42 -22.43
CA PHE A 78 12.99 -20.12 -22.45
C PHE A 78 13.38 -19.56 -21.09
N VAL A 79 14.55 -19.93 -20.59
CA VAL A 79 15.19 -19.25 -19.45
C VAL A 79 16.52 -18.71 -19.95
N ASN A 80 16.61 -17.38 -20.02
CA ASN A 80 17.63 -16.67 -20.80
C ASN A 80 17.62 -17.17 -22.26
N ASP A 81 18.71 -17.80 -22.70
CA ASP A 81 18.86 -18.30 -24.07
C ASP A 81 18.64 -19.82 -24.21
N ALA A 82 18.17 -20.49 -23.15
CA ALA A 82 18.03 -21.95 -23.12
C ALA A 82 16.56 -22.39 -23.23
N TYR A 83 16.28 -23.32 -24.15
CA TYR A 83 15.02 -24.05 -24.18
C TYR A 83 14.94 -24.99 -22.98
N VAL A 84 13.84 -24.88 -22.23
CA VAL A 84 13.62 -25.66 -21.01
C VAL A 84 12.37 -26.51 -21.13
N ALA A 85 12.42 -27.69 -20.50
CA ALA A 85 11.22 -28.48 -20.30
C ALA A 85 10.37 -27.82 -19.21
N PHE A 86 9.06 -27.84 -19.39
CA PHE A 86 8.11 -27.38 -18.40
C PHE A 86 6.90 -28.30 -18.34
N THR A 87 6.20 -28.25 -17.21
CA THR A 87 4.92 -28.94 -16.99
C THR A 87 3.88 -27.95 -16.48
N GLY A 88 2.60 -28.20 -16.79
CA GLY A 88 1.50 -27.27 -16.54
C GLY A 88 1.11 -26.43 -17.76
N ALA A 89 -0.10 -25.86 -17.76
CA ALA A 89 -0.67 -25.02 -18.83
C ALA A 89 -0.65 -25.60 -20.25
N THR A 90 -0.84 -26.92 -20.37
CA THR A 90 -0.97 -27.60 -21.67
C THR A 90 -2.29 -27.30 -22.38
N GLU A 91 -3.34 -26.97 -21.62
CA GLU A 91 -4.61 -26.49 -22.15
C GLU A 91 -4.65 -24.96 -22.23
N PRO A 92 -5.45 -24.37 -23.15
CA PRO A 92 -5.56 -22.92 -23.25
C PRO A 92 -6.16 -22.38 -21.96
N LEU A 93 -5.40 -21.54 -21.26
CA LEU A 93 -5.77 -20.94 -20.00
C LEU A 93 -6.88 -19.90 -20.24
N PRO A 94 -8.12 -20.12 -19.76
CA PRO A 94 -9.20 -19.15 -19.95
C PRO A 94 -8.92 -17.82 -19.26
N ARG A 95 -9.60 -16.76 -19.71
CA ARG A 95 -9.50 -15.44 -19.12
C ARG A 95 -9.76 -15.47 -17.60
N LEU A 96 -8.92 -14.76 -16.84
CA LEU A 96 -8.89 -14.66 -15.37
C LEU A 96 -8.63 -15.97 -14.62
N SER A 97 -8.33 -17.07 -15.32
CA SER A 97 -7.90 -18.30 -14.66
C SER A 97 -6.38 -18.30 -14.42
N SER A 98 -5.96 -19.01 -13.39
CA SER A 98 -4.56 -19.16 -13.00
C SER A 98 -4.11 -20.62 -13.07
N GLN A 99 -2.85 -20.85 -13.38
CA GLN A 99 -2.23 -22.17 -13.38
C GLN A 99 -0.74 -22.09 -13.01
N THR A 100 -0.24 -23.13 -12.34
CA THR A 100 1.18 -23.25 -12.02
C THR A 100 1.93 -23.96 -13.14
N LEU A 101 3.02 -23.33 -13.59
CA LEU A 101 4.05 -23.86 -14.46
C LEU A 101 5.20 -24.33 -13.60
N ARG A 102 5.73 -25.52 -13.87
CA ARG A 102 6.96 -26.01 -13.26
C ARG A 102 8.02 -26.18 -14.33
N ILE A 103 9.12 -25.46 -14.17
CA ILE A 103 10.23 -25.39 -15.11
C ILE A 103 11.43 -26.08 -14.48
N ASP A 104 11.94 -27.11 -15.14
CA ASP A 104 13.11 -27.86 -14.66
C ASP A 104 14.38 -27.14 -15.13
N TYR A 105 14.96 -26.31 -14.24
CA TYR A 105 16.12 -25.48 -14.56
C TYR A 105 17.08 -25.35 -13.38
N PRO A 106 18.37 -25.69 -13.54
CA PRO A 106 19.39 -25.59 -12.49
C PRO A 106 19.87 -24.13 -12.33
N TRP A 107 19.03 -23.31 -11.71
CA TRP A 107 19.37 -21.91 -11.42
C TRP A 107 20.50 -21.81 -10.36
N GLN A 108 21.16 -20.66 -10.33
CA GLN A 108 22.25 -20.32 -9.42
C GLN A 108 21.84 -19.12 -8.57
N GLU A 109 22.20 -19.16 -7.29
CA GLU A 109 21.87 -18.11 -6.34
C GLU A 109 22.48 -16.76 -6.75
N GLY A 110 21.68 -15.69 -6.65
CA GLY A 110 22.05 -14.33 -6.99
C GLY A 110 22.18 -14.03 -8.49
N GLN A 111 21.79 -14.95 -9.38
CA GLN A 111 21.80 -14.70 -10.83
C GLN A 111 20.44 -14.18 -11.32
N PRO A 112 20.44 -13.19 -12.25
CA PRO A 112 19.23 -12.78 -12.94
C PRO A 112 18.79 -13.82 -13.98
N TYR A 113 17.48 -13.96 -14.16
CA TYR A 113 16.88 -14.81 -15.20
C TYR A 113 15.72 -14.10 -15.90
N LEU A 114 15.72 -14.17 -17.23
CA LEU A 114 14.58 -13.80 -18.05
C LEU A 114 13.84 -15.07 -18.46
N VAL A 115 12.61 -15.25 -17.96
CA VAL A 115 11.73 -16.35 -18.36
C VAL A 115 10.81 -15.86 -19.47
N SER A 116 11.06 -16.33 -20.70
CA SER A 116 10.23 -15.99 -21.86
C SER A 116 9.27 -17.14 -22.18
N MET A 117 7.97 -16.85 -22.18
CA MET A 117 6.91 -17.80 -22.50
C MET A 117 6.38 -17.51 -23.90
N LEU A 118 6.67 -18.41 -24.84
CA LEU A 118 6.17 -18.33 -26.21
C LEU A 118 4.81 -19.03 -26.30
N THR A 119 3.79 -18.30 -26.72
CA THR A 119 2.44 -18.82 -26.89
C THR A 119 2.27 -19.56 -28.20
N SER A 120 1.21 -20.36 -28.33
CA SER A 120 0.91 -21.09 -29.57
C SER A 120 0.59 -20.18 -30.76
N THR A 121 0.28 -18.91 -30.53
CA THR A 121 0.02 -17.91 -31.58
C THR A 121 1.26 -17.10 -31.95
N GLY A 122 2.39 -17.34 -31.26
CA GLY A 122 3.68 -16.70 -31.52
C GLY A 122 3.95 -15.44 -30.69
N ALA A 123 3.09 -15.08 -29.73
CA ALA A 123 3.37 -14.00 -28.80
C ALA A 123 4.42 -14.45 -27.77
N VAL A 124 5.30 -13.53 -27.37
CA VAL A 124 6.28 -13.77 -26.30
C VAL A 124 5.89 -12.92 -25.11
N ILE A 125 5.73 -13.58 -23.96
CA ILE A 125 5.43 -12.92 -22.68
C ILE A 125 6.61 -13.18 -21.76
N GLU A 126 7.20 -12.12 -21.24
CA GLU A 126 8.44 -12.20 -20.48
C GLU A 126 8.21 -11.91 -19.00
N HIS A 127 8.99 -12.57 -18.16
CA HIS A 127 9.06 -12.33 -16.73
C HIS A 127 10.52 -12.32 -16.29
N GLU A 128 10.92 -11.25 -15.62
CA GLU A 128 12.27 -11.10 -15.08
C GLU A 128 12.31 -11.55 -13.61
N ILE A 129 13.33 -12.33 -13.28
CA ILE A 129 13.76 -12.67 -11.93
C ILE A 129 15.09 -11.94 -11.73
N GLY A 130 15.08 -10.83 -10.99
CA GLY A 130 16.25 -9.94 -10.83
C GLY A 130 17.43 -10.62 -10.14
N ALA A 131 17.19 -11.32 -9.03
CA ALA A 131 18.17 -12.17 -8.38
C ALA A 131 17.52 -13.46 -7.85
N ALA A 132 17.87 -14.62 -8.42
CA ALA A 132 17.32 -15.88 -7.96
C ALA A 132 17.83 -16.26 -6.57
N VAL A 133 16.92 -16.45 -5.63
CA VAL A 133 17.21 -16.95 -4.28
C VAL A 133 16.18 -18.00 -3.92
N GLU A 134 16.60 -19.03 -3.17
CA GLU A 134 15.67 -20.10 -2.76
C GLU A 134 14.51 -19.51 -1.96
N THR A 135 13.28 -19.77 -2.41
CA THR A 135 12.10 -19.26 -1.73
C THR A 135 11.98 -19.92 -0.37
N PRO A 136 11.98 -19.15 0.74
CA PRO A 136 11.92 -19.72 2.08
C PRO A 136 10.66 -20.57 2.27
N PRO A 137 10.75 -21.77 2.89
CA PRO A 137 9.59 -22.59 3.12
C PRO A 137 8.62 -21.89 4.09
N ALA A 138 7.34 -21.92 3.75
CA ALA A 138 6.30 -21.39 4.62
C ALA A 138 6.32 -22.12 5.98
N GLY A 139 6.54 -21.37 7.08
CA GLY A 139 6.65 -21.96 8.40
C GLY A 139 6.72 -20.93 9.53
N GLY A 140 6.62 -21.40 10.78
CA GLY A 140 6.62 -20.53 11.96
C GLY A 140 7.88 -19.66 12.11
N GLY A 141 9.03 -20.13 11.60
CA GLY A 141 10.28 -19.36 11.59
C GLY A 141 10.20 -18.09 10.73
N VAL A 142 9.60 -18.18 9.54
CA VAL A 142 9.40 -17.03 8.65
C VAL A 142 8.45 -16.02 9.29
N LEU A 143 7.35 -16.49 9.89
CA LEU A 143 6.42 -15.61 10.61
C LEU A 143 7.09 -14.88 11.78
N ALA A 144 7.94 -15.58 12.55
CA ALA A 144 8.71 -14.98 13.64
C ALA A 144 9.71 -13.93 13.13
N LEU A 145 10.38 -14.21 12.01
CA LEU A 145 11.27 -13.24 11.36
C LEU A 145 10.50 -12.01 10.87
N MET A 146 9.36 -12.17 10.21
CA MET A 146 8.53 -11.04 9.77
C MET A 146 8.04 -10.20 10.95
N ALA A 147 7.64 -10.83 12.05
CA ALA A 147 7.28 -10.12 13.27
C ALA A 147 8.47 -9.37 13.88
N LEU A 148 9.66 -9.95 13.84
CA LEU A 148 10.89 -9.32 14.30
C LEU A 148 11.25 -8.10 13.44
N LEU A 149 11.26 -8.26 12.11
CA LEU A 149 11.55 -7.17 11.16
C LEU A 149 10.52 -6.05 11.28
N GLY A 150 9.22 -6.37 11.31
CA GLY A 150 8.16 -5.38 11.54
C GLY A 150 8.29 -4.66 12.88
N THR A 151 8.82 -5.33 13.92
CA THR A 151 9.11 -4.68 15.21
C THR A 151 10.29 -3.71 15.11
N TYR A 152 11.37 -4.11 14.42
CA TYR A 152 12.56 -3.28 14.20
C TYR A 152 12.30 -2.06 13.32
N VAL A 153 11.36 -2.17 12.38
CA VAL A 153 11.04 -1.10 11.44
C VAL A 153 9.90 -0.22 11.95
N GLY A 154 8.83 -0.81 12.48
CA GLY A 154 7.67 -0.07 12.93
C GLY A 154 7.77 0.38 14.39
N ILE A 155 7.74 -0.57 15.34
CA ILE A 155 7.54 -0.25 16.77
C ILE A 155 8.74 0.48 17.36
N ILE A 156 9.95 -0.08 17.22
CA ILE A 156 11.15 0.45 17.87
C ILE A 156 11.43 1.89 17.42
N PRO A 157 11.49 2.19 16.11
CA PRO A 157 11.83 3.52 15.63
C PRO A 157 10.79 4.55 16.01
N VAL A 158 9.49 4.23 15.83
CA VAL A 158 8.41 5.12 16.26
C VAL A 158 8.54 5.46 17.74
N VAL A 159 8.74 4.46 18.61
CA VAL A 159 8.91 4.70 20.06
C VAL A 159 10.17 5.54 20.36
N LEU A 160 11.28 5.32 19.65
CA LEU A 160 12.49 6.16 19.77
C LEU A 160 12.20 7.61 19.40
N GLY A 161 11.44 7.85 18.32
CA GLY A 161 10.96 9.18 17.94
C GLY A 161 10.09 9.81 19.01
N MET A 162 9.15 9.04 19.56
CA MET A 162 8.25 9.49 20.63
C MET A 162 9.02 9.86 21.91
N ALA A 163 10.19 9.26 22.15
CA ALA A 163 11.05 9.57 23.30
C ALA A 163 11.57 11.02 23.28
N LEU A 164 11.49 11.74 22.14
CA LEU A 164 11.80 13.17 22.03
C LEU A 164 10.72 14.11 22.59
N LEU A 165 9.58 13.57 23.08
CA LEU A 165 8.51 14.38 23.70
C LEU A 165 8.99 15.34 24.82
N PRO A 166 9.93 14.99 25.73
CA PRO A 166 10.45 15.94 26.72
C PRO A 166 11.17 17.14 26.10
N VAL A 167 11.82 16.97 24.95
CA VAL A 167 12.50 18.04 24.21
C VAL A 167 11.46 18.97 23.58
N LEU A 168 10.44 18.41 22.93
CA LEU A 168 9.29 19.16 22.39
C LEU A 168 8.62 20.02 23.46
N ARG A 169 8.42 19.48 24.66
CA ARG A 169 7.82 20.20 25.81
C ARG A 169 8.58 21.42 26.28
N ARG A 170 9.90 21.36 26.21
CA ARG A 170 10.79 22.45 26.64
C ARG A 170 11.04 23.47 25.53
N SER A 171 10.56 23.18 24.33
CA SER A 171 10.76 24.00 23.14
C SER A 171 9.68 25.08 23.03
N GLY A 172 10.06 26.25 22.50
CA GLY A 172 9.11 27.34 22.23
C GLY A 172 8.13 26.99 21.09
N PRO A 173 6.99 27.70 20.98
CA PRO A 173 5.98 27.45 19.93
C PRO A 173 6.55 27.47 18.51
N THR A 174 7.53 28.33 18.24
CA THR A 174 8.21 28.43 16.94
C THR A 174 8.96 27.15 16.61
N VAL A 175 9.70 26.58 17.57
CA VAL A 175 10.48 25.35 17.37
C VAL A 175 9.54 24.17 17.13
N VAL A 176 8.47 24.04 17.93
CA VAL A 176 7.44 23.01 17.71
C VAL A 176 6.83 23.13 16.32
N ARG A 177 6.56 24.35 15.84
CA ARG A 177 6.03 24.58 14.49
C ARG A 177 7.01 24.19 13.40
N ILE A 178 8.30 24.52 13.54
CA ILE A 178 9.36 24.14 12.60
C ILE A 178 9.49 22.61 12.55
N LEU A 179 9.50 21.95 13.71
CA LEU A 179 9.56 20.49 13.80
C LEU A 179 8.33 19.83 13.15
N LEU A 180 7.13 20.36 13.38
CA LEU A 180 5.92 19.90 12.70
C LEU A 180 5.98 20.12 11.19
N ALA A 181 6.52 21.26 10.73
CA ALA A 181 6.70 21.54 9.31
C ALA A 181 7.70 20.56 8.68
N LEU A 182 8.78 20.25 9.38
CA LEU A 182 9.75 19.22 9.00
C LEU A 182 9.08 17.85 8.88
N THR A 183 8.30 17.45 9.87
CA THR A 183 7.52 16.20 9.83
C THR A 183 6.57 16.16 8.63
N VAL A 184 5.84 17.24 8.35
CA VAL A 184 4.94 17.28 7.19
C VAL A 184 5.70 17.23 5.86
N GLY A 185 6.89 17.83 5.78
CA GLY A 185 7.77 17.74 4.61
C GLY A 185 8.24 16.30 4.36
N LEU A 186 8.64 15.62 5.44
CA LEU A 186 9.01 14.21 5.41
C LEU A 186 7.86 13.31 4.94
N LEU A 187 6.68 13.48 5.55
CA LEU A 187 5.47 12.74 5.16
C LEU A 187 5.07 13.02 3.70
N ALA A 188 5.24 14.25 3.21
CA ALA A 188 4.94 14.58 1.83
C ALA A 188 5.86 13.86 0.84
N PHE A 189 7.16 13.75 1.17
CA PHE A 189 8.10 12.94 0.38
C PHE A 189 7.67 11.47 0.36
N LEU A 190 7.38 10.90 1.55
CA LEU A 190 6.96 9.49 1.67
C LEU A 190 5.67 9.17 0.93
N ALA A 191 4.71 10.09 0.92
CA ALA A 191 3.49 9.91 0.15
C ALA A 191 3.74 9.85 -1.36
N VAL A 192 4.75 10.57 -1.86
CA VAL A 192 5.16 10.50 -3.27
C VAL A 192 5.89 9.19 -3.53
N ASP A 193 6.87 8.86 -2.69
CA ASP A 193 7.69 7.66 -2.80
C ASP A 193 6.83 6.38 -2.80
N ALA A 194 5.97 6.22 -1.80
CA ALA A 194 5.05 5.08 -1.71
C ALA A 194 4.02 5.05 -2.86
N ALA A 195 3.67 6.19 -3.45
CA ALA A 195 2.79 6.22 -4.61
C ALA A 195 3.52 5.74 -5.87
N LEU A 196 4.80 6.11 -6.06
CA LEU A 196 5.61 5.64 -7.17
C LEU A 196 5.83 4.13 -7.08
N GLU A 197 6.23 3.63 -5.92
CA GLU A 197 6.39 2.19 -5.66
C GLU A 197 5.11 1.41 -5.93
N GLY A 198 3.98 1.89 -5.41
CA GLY A 198 2.67 1.27 -5.64
C GLY A 198 2.27 1.26 -7.13
N LEU A 199 2.65 2.29 -7.89
CA LEU A 199 2.38 2.38 -9.33
C LEU A 199 3.26 1.42 -10.15
N GLU A 200 4.50 1.20 -9.72
CA GLU A 200 5.43 0.24 -10.31
C GLU A 200 4.92 -1.20 -10.13
N LEU A 201 4.58 -1.58 -8.89
CA LEU A 201 3.95 -2.88 -8.59
C LEU A 201 2.62 -3.06 -9.35
N ALA A 202 1.83 -1.99 -9.46
CA ALA A 202 0.60 -2.03 -10.23
C ALA A 202 0.84 -2.37 -11.71
N ALA A 203 1.94 -1.91 -12.31
CA ALA A 203 2.25 -2.16 -13.72
C ALA A 203 2.45 -3.65 -14.01
N GLU A 204 2.98 -4.40 -13.04
CA GLU A 204 3.19 -5.85 -13.13
C GLU A 204 1.88 -6.66 -13.06
N SER A 205 0.86 -6.13 -12.38
CA SER A 205 -0.37 -6.89 -12.10
C SER A 205 -1.27 -7.15 -13.32
N GLY A 206 -1.18 -6.34 -14.38
CA GLY A 206 -1.92 -6.46 -15.65
C GLY A 206 -3.46 -6.58 -15.56
N GLY A 207 -4.24 -5.67 -16.17
CA GLY A 207 -5.67 -5.92 -16.40
C GLY A 207 -6.60 -4.71 -16.53
N ALA A 208 -7.87 -4.98 -16.89
CA ALA A 208 -8.89 -3.95 -17.14
C ALA A 208 -9.49 -3.31 -15.87
N PHE A 209 -9.27 -3.91 -14.70
CA PHE A 209 -9.75 -3.44 -13.37
C PHE A 209 -8.67 -3.56 -12.28
N GLY A 210 -7.42 -3.87 -12.67
CA GLY A 210 -6.24 -3.98 -11.82
C GLY A 210 -5.11 -3.13 -12.41
N GLY A 211 -4.13 -2.75 -11.59
CA GLY A 211 -3.06 -1.82 -11.96
C GLY A 211 -3.17 -0.48 -11.24
N SER A 212 -2.70 0.60 -11.86
CA SER A 212 -2.48 1.90 -11.20
C SER A 212 -3.74 2.46 -10.51
N LEU A 213 -4.93 2.12 -11.02
CA LEU A 213 -6.20 2.51 -10.42
C LEU A 213 -6.37 1.97 -8.99
N LEU A 214 -5.82 0.79 -8.67
CA LEU A 214 -5.88 0.23 -7.32
C LEU A 214 -5.13 1.08 -6.31
N VAL A 215 -4.01 1.68 -6.70
CA VAL A 215 -3.26 2.63 -5.86
C VAL A 215 -4.12 3.84 -5.53
N PHE A 216 -4.72 4.45 -6.56
CA PHE A 216 -5.58 5.64 -6.37
C PHE A 216 -6.88 5.32 -5.62
N LEU A 217 -7.49 4.15 -5.86
CA LEU A 217 -8.65 3.68 -5.11
C LEU A 217 -8.30 3.45 -3.64
N GLY A 218 -7.20 2.76 -3.35
CA GLY A 218 -6.70 2.55 -2.00
C GLY A 218 -6.47 3.88 -1.28
N ALA A 219 -5.79 4.82 -1.95
CA ALA A 219 -5.51 6.15 -1.40
C ALA A 219 -6.79 6.94 -1.14
N GLY A 220 -7.71 6.99 -2.10
CA GLY A 220 -8.98 7.69 -1.96
C GLY A 220 -9.84 7.10 -0.84
N LEU A 221 -9.98 5.77 -0.78
CA LEU A 221 -10.77 5.09 0.24
C LEU A 221 -10.18 5.27 1.64
N ALA A 222 -8.86 5.13 1.80
CA ALA A 222 -8.19 5.34 3.08
C ALA A 222 -8.33 6.79 3.56
N PHE A 223 -8.09 7.77 2.67
CA PHE A 223 -8.24 9.18 2.97
C PHE A 223 -9.68 9.52 3.41
N LEU A 224 -10.68 9.05 2.67
CA LEU A 224 -12.09 9.28 2.97
C LEU A 224 -12.52 8.57 4.26
N ALA A 225 -12.09 7.33 4.48
CA ALA A 225 -12.39 6.58 5.70
C ALA A 225 -11.82 7.27 6.94
N LEU A 226 -10.55 7.65 6.93
CA LEU A 226 -9.91 8.37 8.05
C LEU A 226 -10.55 9.75 8.27
N THR A 227 -10.90 10.45 7.19
CA THR A 227 -11.62 11.73 7.28
C THR A 227 -13.01 11.56 7.88
N ALA A 228 -13.77 10.54 7.48
CA ALA A 228 -15.08 10.23 8.02
C ALA A 228 -15.00 9.87 9.50
N VAL A 229 -14.07 8.98 9.89
CA VAL A 229 -13.82 8.60 11.29
C VAL A 229 -13.43 9.83 12.12
N GLY A 230 -12.53 10.66 11.61
CA GLY A 230 -12.13 11.92 12.24
C GLY A 230 -13.26 12.95 12.33
N GLY A 231 -14.22 12.94 11.40
CA GLY A 231 -15.43 13.76 11.46
C GLY A 231 -16.42 13.27 12.50
N LEU A 232 -16.74 11.97 12.50
CA LEU A 232 -17.67 11.34 13.44
C LEU A 232 -17.21 11.51 14.89
N GLN A 233 -15.93 11.25 15.15
CA GLN A 233 -15.37 11.43 16.48
C GLN A 233 -15.36 12.92 16.90
N ARG A 234 -15.19 13.88 15.96
CA ARG A 234 -15.29 15.33 16.25
C ARG A 234 -16.68 15.71 16.72
N ARG A 235 -17.71 15.20 16.04
CA ARG A 235 -19.11 15.44 16.43
C ARG A 235 -19.43 14.86 17.81
N ARG A 236 -18.99 13.63 18.08
CA ARG A 236 -19.20 12.98 19.39
C ARG A 236 -18.49 13.70 20.53
N SER A 237 -17.25 14.11 20.34
CA SER A 237 -16.50 14.85 21.36
C SER A 237 -17.07 16.23 21.62
N ALA A 238 -17.46 16.97 20.57
CA ALA A 238 -18.09 18.29 20.73
C ALA A 238 -19.43 18.22 21.48
N ALA A 239 -20.17 17.11 21.33
CA ALA A 239 -21.40 16.87 22.09
C ALA A 239 -21.16 16.49 23.57
N ALA A 240 -19.99 15.95 23.90
CA ALA A 240 -19.65 15.49 25.25
C ALA A 240 -18.93 16.55 26.08
N ASP A 241 -17.96 17.27 25.50
CA ASP A 241 -17.15 18.27 26.20
C ASP A 241 -16.50 19.25 25.18
N PRO A 242 -17.10 20.44 24.96
CA PRO A 242 -16.63 21.43 23.98
C PRO A 242 -15.24 22.02 24.29
N ASP A 243 -14.86 22.09 25.56
CA ASP A 243 -13.67 22.81 26.02
C ASP A 243 -12.43 21.92 26.19
N ARG A 244 -12.56 20.60 26.00
CA ARG A 244 -11.46 19.65 26.22
C ARG A 244 -10.40 19.73 25.11
N PRO A 245 -9.09 19.87 25.46
CA PRO A 245 -8.02 19.88 24.47
C PRO A 245 -7.94 18.59 23.65
N ASN A 246 -8.14 18.70 22.33
CA ASN A 246 -8.20 17.58 21.39
C ASN A 246 -6.84 16.92 21.04
N GLY A 247 -5.73 17.34 21.64
CA GLY A 247 -4.37 16.86 21.31
C GLY A 247 -4.22 15.34 21.45
N GLY A 248 -4.80 14.77 22.50
CA GLY A 248 -4.83 13.34 22.74
C GLY A 248 -5.49 12.51 21.63
N ARG A 249 -6.50 13.09 20.98
CA ARG A 249 -7.24 12.45 19.90
C ARG A 249 -6.57 12.68 18.56
N LEU A 250 -6.04 13.87 18.34
CA LEU A 250 -5.20 14.15 17.17
C LEU A 250 -4.01 13.19 17.14
N ALA A 251 -3.34 12.96 18.28
CA ALA A 251 -2.26 11.97 18.40
C ALA A 251 -2.69 10.54 18.00
N LEU A 252 -3.89 10.11 18.41
CA LEU A 252 -4.42 8.80 18.00
C LEU A 252 -4.73 8.75 16.50
N MET A 253 -5.34 9.80 15.95
CA MET A 253 -5.63 9.85 14.52
C MET A 253 -4.34 9.88 13.68
N VAL A 254 -3.31 10.60 14.14
CA VAL A 254 -1.97 10.57 13.54
C VAL A 254 -1.38 9.16 13.66
N ALA A 255 -1.39 8.55 14.85
CA ALA A 255 -0.87 7.18 15.04
C ALA A 255 -1.57 6.15 14.15
N VAL A 256 -2.88 6.24 13.95
CA VAL A 256 -3.62 5.34 13.04
C VAL A 256 -3.23 5.58 11.59
N GLY A 257 -3.11 6.84 11.16
CA GLY A 257 -2.71 7.15 9.79
C GLY A 257 -1.27 6.72 9.48
N ILE A 258 -0.35 6.95 10.43
CA ILE A 258 1.00 6.40 10.38
C ILE A 258 0.95 4.87 10.35
N GLY A 259 0.23 4.22 11.26
CA GLY A 259 0.10 2.76 11.24
C GLY A 259 -0.40 2.18 9.90
N LEU A 260 -1.34 2.83 9.22
CA LEU A 260 -1.76 2.39 7.89
C LEU A 260 -0.67 2.57 6.81
N HIS A 261 0.23 3.53 6.97
CA HIS A 261 1.42 3.66 6.14
C HIS A 261 2.45 2.56 6.43
N ASN A 262 2.79 2.33 7.70
CA ASN A 262 3.77 1.31 8.08
C ASN A 262 3.28 -0.11 7.75
N LEU A 263 1.97 -0.32 7.59
CA LEU A 263 1.42 -1.54 7.00
C LEU A 263 1.98 -1.79 5.59
N GLY A 264 2.09 -0.76 4.76
CA GLY A 264 2.67 -0.83 3.41
C GLY A 264 4.18 -1.08 3.43
N GLU A 265 4.92 -0.45 4.35
CA GLU A 265 6.36 -0.72 4.53
C GLU A 265 6.62 -2.17 4.95
N GLY A 266 5.83 -2.66 5.90
CA GLY A 266 5.87 -4.06 6.30
C GLY A 266 5.63 -4.96 5.11
N LEU A 267 4.60 -4.65 4.31
CA LEU A 267 4.29 -5.40 3.09
C LEU A 267 5.48 -5.45 2.15
N ALA A 268 6.12 -4.32 1.88
CA ALA A 268 7.31 -4.23 1.02
C ALA A 268 8.45 -5.12 1.52
N ILE A 269 8.73 -5.11 2.83
CA ILE A 269 9.76 -5.98 3.45
C ILE A 269 9.38 -7.46 3.29
N GLY A 270 8.13 -7.80 3.57
CA GLY A 270 7.63 -9.18 3.45
C GLY A 270 7.71 -9.69 2.02
N SER A 271 7.30 -8.86 1.05
CA SER A 271 7.33 -9.18 -0.38
C SER A 271 8.77 -9.30 -0.88
N ALA A 272 9.66 -8.36 -0.55
CA ALA A 272 11.08 -8.45 -0.89
C ALA A 272 11.72 -9.74 -0.35
N TYR A 273 11.36 -10.15 0.87
CA TYR A 273 11.81 -11.41 1.44
C TYR A 273 11.23 -12.64 0.72
N ALA A 274 9.97 -12.59 0.29
CA ALA A 274 9.32 -13.68 -0.44
C ALA A 274 9.92 -13.94 -1.81
N VAL A 275 10.30 -12.87 -2.53
CA VAL A 275 10.99 -12.97 -3.82
C VAL A 275 12.50 -13.18 -3.66
N GLY A 276 13.01 -13.14 -2.43
CA GLY A 276 14.41 -13.44 -2.12
C GLY A 276 15.38 -12.29 -2.37
N GLU A 277 14.89 -11.06 -2.56
CA GLU A 277 15.68 -9.86 -2.74
C GLU A 277 16.23 -9.35 -1.40
N LEU A 278 17.19 -10.08 -0.80
CA LEU A 278 17.72 -9.77 0.54
C LEU A 278 18.39 -8.40 0.62
N ALA A 279 19.11 -7.98 -0.43
CA ALA A 279 19.76 -6.68 -0.47
C ALA A 279 18.74 -5.54 -0.44
N LEU A 280 17.68 -5.65 -1.27
CA LEU A 280 16.54 -4.74 -1.25
C LEU A 280 15.88 -4.75 0.12
N GLY A 281 15.55 -5.93 0.67
CA GLY A 281 14.93 -6.06 1.99
C GLY A 281 15.75 -5.41 3.11
N ALA A 282 17.08 -5.55 3.09
CA ALA A 282 17.96 -4.91 4.06
C ALA A 282 17.98 -3.38 3.91
N ALA A 283 18.07 -2.87 2.68
CA ALA A 283 18.00 -1.44 2.40
C ALA A 283 16.65 -0.86 2.86
N LEU A 284 15.53 -1.53 2.54
CA LEU A 284 14.20 -1.15 2.99
C LEU A 284 14.11 -1.11 4.52
N VAL A 285 14.62 -2.12 5.24
CA VAL A 285 14.60 -2.14 6.71
C VAL A 285 15.35 -0.94 7.31
N VAL A 286 16.54 -0.61 6.79
CA VAL A 286 17.33 0.52 7.29
C VAL A 286 16.67 1.85 6.94
N GLY A 287 16.31 2.03 5.67
CA GLY A 287 15.60 3.22 5.20
C GLY A 287 14.34 3.46 6.00
N PHE A 288 13.54 2.39 6.19
CA PHE A 288 12.28 2.47 6.91
C PHE A 288 12.44 2.76 8.40
N ALA A 289 13.42 2.16 9.05
CA ALA A 289 13.70 2.47 10.45
C ALA A 289 14.10 3.95 10.66
N LEU A 290 14.86 4.54 9.73
CA LEU A 290 15.32 5.92 9.86
C LEU A 290 14.16 6.93 9.81
N HIS A 291 13.27 6.85 8.81
CA HIS A 291 12.15 7.80 8.73
C HIS A 291 11.06 7.50 9.77
N ASN A 292 10.79 6.24 10.15
CA ASN A 292 9.84 5.91 11.22
C ASN A 292 10.24 6.51 12.57
N THR A 293 11.54 6.71 12.79
CA THR A 293 12.02 7.47 13.96
C THR A 293 11.49 8.91 13.95
N THR A 294 11.38 9.55 12.79
CA THR A 294 10.83 10.91 12.70
C THR A 294 9.30 10.95 12.81
N GLU A 295 8.61 9.88 12.42
CA GLU A 295 7.15 9.77 12.54
C GLU A 295 6.70 9.66 14.00
N GLY A 296 7.53 9.06 14.85
CA GLY A 296 7.33 9.09 16.30
C GLY A 296 7.16 10.51 16.85
N LEU A 297 7.85 11.50 16.27
CA LEU A 297 7.69 12.92 16.59
C LEU A 297 6.30 13.44 16.19
N ALA A 298 5.82 13.05 15.01
CA ALA A 298 4.47 13.39 14.51
C ALA A 298 3.38 12.94 15.48
N VAL A 299 3.52 11.71 16.00
CA VAL A 299 2.57 11.09 16.92
C VAL A 299 2.47 11.87 18.24
N VAL A 300 3.61 12.31 18.80
CA VAL A 300 3.64 12.98 20.11
C VAL A 300 3.57 14.50 20.05
N ALA A 301 3.77 15.13 18.90
CA ALA A 301 3.70 16.59 18.79
C ALA A 301 2.35 17.18 19.23
N PRO A 302 1.17 16.59 18.91
CA PRO A 302 -0.12 17.01 19.48
C PRO A 302 -0.23 16.90 21.00
N LEU A 303 0.67 16.15 21.65
CA LEU A 303 0.72 15.93 23.09
C LEU A 303 1.74 16.83 23.80
N ALA A 304 2.42 17.74 23.08
CA ALA A 304 3.48 18.58 23.64
C ALA A 304 3.01 19.37 24.88
N GLN A 305 1.76 19.84 24.90
CA GLN A 305 1.19 20.58 26.04
C GLN A 305 0.40 19.71 27.02
N GLN A 306 0.46 18.38 26.89
CA GLN A 306 -0.25 17.42 27.75
C GLN A 306 0.74 16.53 28.51
N ARG A 307 0.27 15.91 29.59
CA ARG A 307 1.00 14.87 30.33
C ARG A 307 0.31 13.50 30.14
N PRO A 308 0.49 12.83 28.98
CA PRO A 308 -0.03 11.49 28.77
C PRO A 308 0.69 10.51 29.71
N SER A 309 -0.03 9.48 30.14
CA SER A 309 0.57 8.36 30.87
C SER A 309 1.49 7.54 29.95
N VAL A 310 2.44 6.81 30.55
CA VAL A 310 3.34 5.91 29.82
C VAL A 310 2.55 4.87 29.03
N GLY A 311 1.50 4.29 29.64
CA GLY A 311 0.63 3.33 28.95
C GLY A 311 -0.06 3.91 27.71
N ARG A 312 -0.41 5.21 27.72
CA ARG A 312 -0.96 5.88 26.54
C ARG A 312 0.09 6.06 25.45
N LEU A 313 1.33 6.42 25.81
CA LEU A 313 2.43 6.51 24.85
C LEU A 313 2.75 5.15 24.25
N ALA A 314 2.82 4.10 25.07
CA ALA A 314 3.01 2.72 24.59
C ALA A 314 1.89 2.31 23.62
N GLY A 315 0.63 2.59 23.96
CA GLY A 315 -0.51 2.31 23.08
C GLY A 315 -0.43 3.07 21.75
N LEU A 316 -0.04 4.35 21.75
CA LEU A 316 0.15 5.11 20.52
C LEU A 316 1.29 4.57 19.66
N GLY A 317 2.42 4.21 20.27
CA GLY A 317 3.55 3.58 19.58
C GLY A 317 3.18 2.23 18.96
N LEU A 318 2.37 1.42 19.66
CA LEU A 318 1.87 0.15 19.12
C LEU A 318 0.87 0.36 17.98
N VAL A 319 0.00 1.36 18.05
CA VAL A 319 -0.95 1.68 16.96
C VAL A 319 -0.23 2.17 15.72
N ALA A 320 0.83 2.97 15.89
CA ALA A 320 1.63 3.50 14.78
C ALA A 320 2.61 2.47 14.21
N GLY A 321 3.35 1.74 15.04
CA GLY A 321 4.39 0.81 14.57
C GLY A 321 3.93 -0.64 14.38
N GLY A 322 2.94 -1.09 15.14
CA GLY A 322 2.48 -2.48 15.13
C GLY A 322 1.97 -2.99 13.76
N PRO A 323 1.27 -2.16 12.96
CA PRO A 323 0.84 -2.58 11.63
C PRO A 323 1.97 -3.00 10.67
N ALA A 324 3.22 -2.54 10.88
CA ALA A 324 4.37 -3.03 10.10
C ALA A 324 4.57 -4.55 10.22
N ILE A 325 4.27 -5.11 11.39
CA ILE A 325 4.32 -6.57 11.61
C ILE A 325 3.27 -7.27 10.76
N LEU A 326 2.04 -6.75 10.76
CA LEU A 326 0.96 -7.29 9.94
C LEU A 326 1.31 -7.17 8.47
N GLY A 327 1.90 -6.04 8.07
CA GLY A 327 2.39 -5.79 6.72
C GLY A 327 3.39 -6.86 6.32
N ALA A 328 4.45 -7.08 7.10
CA ALA A 328 5.49 -8.06 6.79
C ALA A 328 4.96 -9.49 6.69
N VAL A 329 4.04 -9.87 7.59
CA VAL A 329 3.39 -11.17 7.55
C VAL A 329 2.50 -11.32 6.31
N VAL A 330 1.75 -10.28 5.95
CA VAL A 330 0.92 -10.29 4.74
C VAL A 330 1.80 -10.29 3.50
N GLY A 331 2.87 -9.50 3.47
CA GLY A 331 3.75 -9.34 2.32
C GLY A 331 4.49 -10.61 1.97
N VAL A 332 4.92 -11.38 2.99
CA VAL A 332 5.55 -12.68 2.74
C VAL A 332 4.55 -13.77 2.32
N ALA A 333 3.27 -13.59 2.63
CA ALA A 333 2.22 -14.57 2.36
C ALA A 333 1.42 -14.28 1.09
N VAL A 334 1.35 -13.01 0.67
CA VAL A 334 0.56 -12.51 -0.45
C VAL A 334 1.50 -12.10 -1.57
N ASP A 335 1.65 -12.99 -2.54
CA ASP A 335 2.28 -12.69 -3.81
C ASP A 335 1.17 -12.30 -4.80
N ASN A 336 0.70 -11.05 -4.70
CA ASN A 336 -0.28 -10.52 -5.65
C ASN A 336 -0.04 -9.02 -5.79
N ALA A 337 0.60 -8.64 -6.89
CA ALA A 337 0.98 -7.27 -7.20
C ALA A 337 -0.21 -6.29 -7.13
N GLY A 338 -1.42 -6.73 -7.48
CA GLY A 338 -2.63 -5.89 -7.38
C GLY A 338 -3.05 -5.59 -5.94
N ILE A 339 -3.02 -6.59 -5.05
CA ILE A 339 -3.28 -6.39 -3.61
C ILE A 339 -2.19 -5.51 -3.00
N SER A 340 -0.93 -5.73 -3.38
CA SER A 340 0.18 -4.91 -2.91
C SER A 340 0.03 -3.45 -3.32
N ALA A 341 -0.25 -3.18 -4.60
CA ALA A 341 -0.53 -1.83 -5.10
C ALA A 341 -1.70 -1.15 -4.36
N LEU A 342 -2.78 -1.89 -4.06
CA LEU A 342 -3.90 -1.38 -3.27
C LEU A 342 -3.46 -0.97 -1.85
N LEU A 343 -2.66 -1.80 -1.18
CA LEU A 343 -2.18 -1.56 0.18
C LEU A 343 -1.18 -0.39 0.25
N PHE A 344 -0.29 -0.27 -0.73
CA PHE A 344 0.55 0.93 -0.90
C PHE A 344 -0.32 2.18 -1.07
N GLY A 345 -1.35 2.10 -1.92
CA GLY A 345 -2.35 3.15 -2.08
C GLY A 345 -3.00 3.54 -0.74
N VAL A 346 -3.44 2.56 0.06
CA VAL A 346 -3.98 2.80 1.41
C VAL A 346 -3.01 3.59 2.28
N GLY A 347 -1.71 3.24 2.27
CA GLY A 347 -0.66 3.97 2.98
C GLY A 347 -0.54 5.42 2.52
N VAL A 348 -0.48 5.66 1.19
CA VAL A 348 -0.44 7.01 0.60
C VAL A 348 -1.63 7.85 1.06
N GLY A 349 -2.84 7.31 0.95
CA GLY A 349 -4.07 8.00 1.39
C GLY A 349 -4.06 8.32 2.88
N ALA A 350 -3.50 7.43 3.70
CA ALA A 350 -3.36 7.64 5.13
C ALA A 350 -2.38 8.77 5.46
N ILE A 351 -1.21 8.81 4.82
CA ILE A 351 -0.22 9.88 5.00
C ILE A 351 -0.80 11.23 4.61
N VAL A 352 -1.41 11.32 3.42
CA VAL A 352 -2.03 12.56 2.93
C VAL A 352 -3.08 13.05 3.93
N GLN A 353 -3.84 12.14 4.52
CA GLN A 353 -4.82 12.48 5.53
C GLN A 353 -4.17 12.98 6.83
N VAL A 354 -3.07 12.39 7.29
CA VAL A 354 -2.28 12.87 8.43
C VAL A 354 -1.73 14.27 8.17
N ILE A 355 -1.21 14.54 6.97
CA ILE A 355 -0.73 15.87 6.57
C ILE A 355 -1.86 16.90 6.69
N VAL A 356 -3.05 16.59 6.17
CA VAL A 356 -4.23 17.47 6.29
C VAL A 356 -4.61 17.72 7.75
N GLN A 357 -4.44 16.73 8.64
CA GLN A 357 -4.71 16.89 10.06
C GLN A 357 -3.67 17.74 10.79
N LEU A 358 -2.40 17.69 10.38
CA LEU A 358 -1.31 18.48 10.97
C LEU A 358 -1.24 19.90 10.41
N ALA A 359 -1.73 20.15 9.19
CA ALA A 359 -1.67 21.45 8.52
C ALA A 359 -2.18 22.64 9.37
N PRO A 360 -3.27 22.53 10.17
CA PRO A 360 -3.69 23.62 11.05
C PRO A 360 -2.66 24.01 12.11
N ALA A 361 -1.86 23.06 12.59
CA ALA A 361 -0.82 23.29 13.60
C ALA A 361 0.43 23.98 13.02
N LEU A 362 0.55 24.05 11.68
CA LEU A 362 1.63 24.75 10.99
C LEU A 362 1.37 26.26 10.84
N ARG A 363 0.15 26.73 11.10
CA ARG A 363 -0.21 28.14 10.92
C ARG A 363 0.54 29.03 11.91
N ASN A 364 1.15 30.09 11.39
CA ASN A 364 1.72 31.14 12.22
C ASN A 364 0.64 32.06 12.81
N GLN A 365 1.05 33.08 13.58
CA GLN A 365 0.11 34.03 14.19
C GLN A 365 -0.78 34.78 13.19
N ALA A 366 -0.30 34.96 11.94
CA ALA A 366 -1.05 35.56 10.84
C ALA A 366 -1.90 34.53 10.06
N GLY A 367 -1.99 33.28 10.53
CA GLY A 367 -2.74 32.21 9.88
C GLY A 367 -2.05 31.59 8.66
N LYS A 368 -0.83 32.00 8.31
CA LYS A 368 -0.08 31.51 7.14
C LYS A 368 0.69 30.23 7.50
N ILE A 369 0.60 29.22 6.63
CA ILE A 369 1.41 27.99 6.71
C ILE A 369 2.77 28.22 6.03
N LEU A 370 2.78 28.88 4.88
CA LEU A 370 3.97 29.12 4.06
C LEU A 370 4.65 30.44 4.42
N ASP A 371 5.13 30.55 5.65
CA ASP A 371 6.07 31.59 6.06
C ASP A 371 7.51 31.06 6.05
N PRO A 372 8.57 31.90 6.16
CA PRO A 372 9.96 31.43 5.99
C PRO A 372 10.33 30.24 6.87
N ALA A 373 9.86 30.20 8.13
CA ALA A 373 10.12 29.09 9.02
C ALA A 373 9.31 27.82 8.67
N GLY A 374 8.06 27.97 8.23
CA GLY A 374 7.27 26.84 7.72
C GLY A 374 7.87 26.25 6.45
N VAL A 375 8.27 27.09 5.50
CA VAL A 375 8.95 26.66 4.25
C VAL A 375 10.28 26.00 4.56
N ALA A 376 11.09 26.57 5.46
CA ALA A 376 12.36 25.98 5.86
C ALA A 376 12.16 24.59 6.48
N GLY A 377 11.18 24.43 7.37
CA GLY A 377 10.84 23.13 7.94
C GLY A 377 10.40 22.12 6.88
N LEU A 378 9.40 22.46 6.07
CA LEU A 378 8.89 21.58 4.99
C LEU A 378 10.01 21.14 4.04
N THR A 379 10.82 22.10 3.59
CA THR A 379 11.93 21.83 2.66
C THR A 379 13.01 20.96 3.33
N ALA A 380 13.36 21.25 4.58
CA ALA A 380 14.30 20.43 5.33
C ALA A 380 13.80 18.99 5.48
N GLY A 381 12.52 18.77 5.75
CA GLY A 381 11.93 17.43 5.81
C GLY A 381 12.08 16.66 4.50
N VAL A 382 11.74 17.29 3.37
CA VAL A 382 11.91 16.70 2.03
C VAL A 382 13.38 16.39 1.73
N VAL A 383 14.28 17.32 2.00
CA VAL A 383 15.73 17.16 1.75
C VAL A 383 16.31 16.05 2.64
N ILE A 384 15.94 15.98 3.92
CA ILE A 384 16.40 14.92 4.82
C ILE A 384 15.98 13.56 4.28
N MET A 385 14.73 13.40 3.82
CA MET A 385 14.26 12.15 3.24
C MET A 385 14.99 11.80 1.95
N TYR A 386 15.14 12.75 1.05
CA TYR A 386 15.87 12.54 -0.20
C TYR A 386 17.32 12.10 0.05
N VAL A 387 18.03 12.78 0.97
CA VAL A 387 19.39 12.41 1.36
C VAL A 387 19.44 11.05 2.05
N THR A 388 18.43 10.72 2.87
CA THR A 388 18.33 9.41 3.53
C THR A 388 18.20 8.31 2.50
N GLY A 389 17.34 8.49 1.48
CA GLY A 389 17.24 7.58 0.34
C GLY A 389 18.59 7.36 -0.33
N LEU A 390 19.29 8.45 -0.70
CA LEU A 390 20.62 8.37 -1.32
C LEU A 390 21.65 7.59 -0.50
N VAL A 391 21.67 7.80 0.83
CA VAL A 391 22.64 7.15 1.74
C VAL A 391 22.33 5.66 1.92
N VAL A 392 21.06 5.28 1.90
CA VAL A 392 20.64 3.89 2.09
C VAL A 392 20.81 3.07 0.81
N THR A 393 20.68 3.69 -0.37
CA THR A 393 20.88 3.04 -1.67
C THR A 393 22.33 2.99 -2.13
N ALA A 394 23.24 3.71 -1.47
CA ALA A 394 24.68 3.77 -1.78
C ALA A 394 25.47 2.70 -1.01
#